data_AF-A0AA42E3J6-F1
#
_entry.id   AF-A0AA42E3J6-F1
#
_cell.length_a   1.000
_cell.length_b   1.000
_cell.length_c   1.000
_cell.angle_alpha   90.00
_cell.angle_beta   90.00
_cell.angle_gamma   90.00
#
_symmetry.space_group_name_H-M   'P 1'
#
loop_
_entity.id
_entity.type
_entity.pdbx_description
1 polymer ?
#
loop_
_entity_poly.entity_id
_entity_poly.type
_entity_poly.pdbx_seq_one_letter_code
_entity_poly.pdbx_strand_id
1 'polypeptide(L)'
;MARLISGQEIVDGWHPLDGVPAPEFVPDQWTGPHVGLRLWEAFEVLRRMPMPRGPREFGRAWPAYRVEWADLLAEQEGAQQAAQLREKQRVAKVLPTAEEVSRMERAISWPARFLATDRRLLLAVQRAALAFSVGRDFEWIAHTWGGSAAVWQQRDWQGCDVIADGLIAAGDLVF
;
A
#
# COMPACT_ATOMS: atom_id res chain seq x y z
N MET A 1 20.00 -24.33 9.33
CA MET A 1 19.46 -25.38 10.21
C MET A 1 18.14 -24.87 10.76
N ALA A 2 17.02 -25.50 10.41
CA ALA A 2 15.69 -25.09 10.87
C ALA A 2 15.43 -25.65 12.29
N ARG A 3 14.97 -24.79 13.20
CA ARG A 3 14.43 -25.21 14.51
C ARG A 3 12.90 -25.21 14.42
N LEU A 4 12.28 -26.28 14.92
CA LEU A 4 10.83 -26.36 15.11
C LEU A 4 10.46 -25.86 16.51
N ILE A 5 9.38 -25.09 16.56
CA ILE A 5 8.99 -24.21 17.67
C ILE A 5 8.14 -24.96 18.70
N SER A 6 8.55 -24.85 19.97
CA SER A 6 7.70 -25.01 21.14
C SER A 6 7.39 -23.62 21.71
N GLY A 7 6.18 -23.11 21.45
CA GLY A 7 5.42 -22.18 22.30
C GLY A 7 5.94 -20.79 22.69
N GLN A 8 7.21 -20.42 22.48
CA GLN A 8 7.78 -19.19 23.08
C GLN A 8 8.89 -18.50 22.26
N GLU A 9 9.16 -18.86 21.00
CA GLU A 9 10.30 -18.29 20.26
C GLU A 9 9.88 -17.23 19.23
N ILE A 10 10.31 -15.98 19.48
CA ILE A 10 10.43 -14.90 18.49
C ILE A 10 11.14 -15.48 17.27
N VAL A 11 10.49 -15.44 16.10
CA VAL A 11 11.08 -15.95 14.86
C VAL A 11 12.16 -14.98 14.40
N ASP A 12 13.38 -15.18 14.89
CA ASP A 12 14.56 -14.49 14.39
C ASP A 12 14.71 -14.78 12.89
N GLY A 13 14.57 -13.75 12.07
CA GLY A 13 14.80 -13.81 10.62
C GLY A 13 13.57 -14.12 9.75
N TRP A 14 12.34 -14.04 10.26
CA TRP A 14 11.16 -14.08 9.39
C TRP A 14 10.90 -12.70 8.76
N HIS A 15 10.89 -12.62 7.43
CA HIS A 15 10.46 -11.43 6.71
C HIS A 15 9.16 -11.72 5.93
N PRO A 16 8.15 -10.83 5.96
CA PRO A 16 6.89 -11.03 5.23
C PRO A 16 7.05 -11.14 3.71
N LEU A 17 8.24 -10.83 3.19
CA LEU A 17 8.57 -10.87 1.77
C LEU A 17 9.26 -12.18 1.34
N ASP A 18 9.52 -13.09 2.28
CA ASP A 18 10.18 -14.38 2.01
C ASP A 18 9.22 -15.44 1.46
N GLY A 19 7.93 -15.09 1.24
CA GLY A 19 6.91 -16.00 0.70
C GLY A 19 6.40 -17.05 1.70
N VAL A 20 6.79 -16.95 2.96
CA VAL A 20 6.29 -17.77 4.07
C VAL A 20 5.03 -17.11 4.64
N PRO A 21 3.90 -17.83 4.79
CA PRO A 21 2.68 -17.25 5.36
C PRO A 21 2.97 -16.67 6.74
N ALA A 22 2.46 -15.47 7.01
CA ALA A 22 2.64 -14.82 8.30
C ALA A 22 2.04 -15.69 9.40
N PRO A 23 2.79 -15.99 10.48
CA PRO A 23 2.19 -16.61 11.65
C PRO A 23 1.05 -15.71 12.16
N GLU A 24 -0.05 -16.30 12.63
CA GLU A 24 -1.17 -15.62 13.29
C GLU A 24 -0.75 -15.18 14.71
N PHE A 25 0.38 -14.48 14.79
CA PHE A 25 1.03 -14.02 16.00
C PHE A 25 1.01 -12.50 16.00
N VAL A 26 0.32 -11.92 16.99
CA VAL A 26 0.45 -10.50 17.31
C VAL A 26 1.64 -10.42 18.27
N PRO A 27 2.79 -9.83 17.87
CA PRO A 27 3.93 -9.74 18.76
C PRO A 27 3.63 -8.81 19.93
N ASP A 28 4.21 -9.09 21.10
CA ASP A 28 4.08 -8.24 22.28
C ASP A 28 4.66 -6.82 22.05
N GLN A 29 5.54 -6.69 21.06
CA GLN A 29 6.21 -5.46 20.67
C GLN A 29 6.39 -5.37 19.14
N TRP A 30 6.50 -4.14 18.62
CA TRP A 30 6.80 -3.94 17.21
C TRP A 30 8.18 -4.51 16.83
N THR A 31 8.27 -5.17 15.69
CA THR A 31 9.56 -5.53 15.06
C THR A 31 9.58 -5.04 13.61
N GLY A 32 10.77 -4.87 13.04
CA GLY A 32 10.93 -4.42 11.65
C GLY A 32 10.09 -5.22 10.64
N PRO A 33 10.14 -6.57 10.66
CA PRO A 33 9.30 -7.38 9.78
C PRO A 33 7.78 -7.11 9.91
N HIS A 34 7.28 -6.89 11.12
CA HIS A 34 5.86 -6.59 11.33
C HIS A 34 5.49 -5.20 10.81
N VAL A 35 6.39 -4.21 10.98
CA VAL A 35 6.22 -2.89 10.39
C VAL A 35 6.16 -2.98 8.88
N GLY A 36 7.08 -3.73 8.26
CA GLY A 36 7.09 -3.98 6.81
C GLY A 36 5.79 -4.61 6.31
N LEU A 37 5.28 -5.62 7.03
CA LEU A 37 4.00 -6.27 6.73
C LEU A 37 2.84 -5.28 6.79
N ARG A 38 2.72 -4.51 7.88
CA ARG A 38 1.64 -3.52 8.06
C ARG A 38 1.68 -2.42 7.01
N LEU A 39 2.87 -1.99 6.60
CA LEU A 39 3.03 -1.03 5.52
C LEU A 39 2.59 -1.61 4.18
N TRP A 40 2.98 -2.86 3.87
CA TRP A 40 2.53 -3.55 2.67
C TRP A 40 1.00 -3.69 2.62
N GLU A 41 0.38 -4.16 3.70
CA GLU A 41 -1.08 -4.25 3.84
C GLU A 41 -1.74 -2.88 3.66
N ALA A 42 -1.15 -1.82 4.22
CA ALA A 42 -1.66 -0.46 4.07
C ALA A 42 -1.66 -0.02 2.59
N PHE A 43 -0.60 -0.28 1.83
CA PHE A 43 -0.57 0.03 0.40
C PHE A 43 -1.55 -0.83 -0.42
N GLU A 44 -1.79 -2.07 0.00
CA GLU A 44 -2.81 -2.93 -0.61
C GLU A 44 -4.23 -2.38 -0.38
N VAL A 45 -4.55 -1.97 0.86
CA VAL A 45 -5.80 -1.28 1.21
C VAL A 45 -5.95 0.00 0.41
N LEU A 46 -4.90 0.83 0.34
CA LEU A 46 -4.90 2.08 -0.40
C LEU A 46 -5.20 1.86 -1.90
N ARG A 47 -4.69 0.78 -2.50
CA ARG A 47 -5.00 0.40 -3.88
C ARG A 47 -6.47 0.02 -4.10
N ARG A 48 -7.12 -0.55 -3.08
CA ARG A 48 -8.56 -0.88 -3.12
C ARG A 48 -9.44 0.35 -2.92
N MET A 49 -8.91 1.44 -2.36
CA MET A 49 -9.68 2.66 -2.16
C MET A 49 -10.14 3.30 -3.48
N PRO A 50 -11.34 3.91 -3.50
CA PRO A 50 -11.84 4.68 -4.64
C PRO A 50 -11.09 6.02 -4.74
N MET A 51 -9.92 6.01 -5.39
CA MET A 51 -9.18 7.24 -5.68
C MET A 51 -9.78 7.93 -6.92
N PRO A 52 -10.11 9.24 -6.87
CA PRO A 52 -10.48 9.99 -8.06
C PRO A 52 -9.30 9.95 -9.05
N ARG A 53 -9.50 9.32 -10.20
CA ARG A 53 -8.48 9.25 -11.26
C ARG A 53 -8.64 10.44 -12.18
N GLY A 54 -7.70 11.37 -12.08
CA GLY A 54 -7.55 12.49 -13.01
C GLY A 54 -8.21 13.79 -12.54
N PRO A 55 -7.90 14.91 -13.22
CA PRO A 55 -8.59 16.16 -12.99
C PRO A 55 -10.08 15.95 -13.21
N ARG A 56 -10.91 16.54 -12.33
CA ARG A 56 -12.35 16.69 -12.57
C ARG A 56 -12.48 17.32 -13.96
N GLU A 57 -13.15 16.62 -14.88
CA GLU A 57 -13.29 17.02 -16.28
C GLU A 57 -13.48 18.55 -16.37
N PHE A 58 -12.80 19.20 -17.32
CA PHE A 58 -13.01 20.63 -17.57
C PHE A 58 -14.51 20.85 -17.72
N GLY A 59 -15.12 21.60 -16.79
CA GLY A 59 -16.52 21.98 -16.90
C GLY A 59 -16.75 22.68 -18.24
N ARG A 60 -17.95 22.49 -18.82
CA ARG A 60 -18.34 23.15 -20.07
C ARG A 60 -18.34 24.68 -19.85
N ALA A 61 -17.22 25.33 -20.15
CA ALA A 61 -17.05 26.79 -20.09
C ALA A 61 -17.68 27.50 -21.31
N TRP A 62 -18.12 26.73 -22.30
CA TRP A 62 -18.79 27.23 -23.49
C TRP A 62 -20.29 27.42 -23.25
N PRO A 63 -20.93 28.45 -23.85
CA PRO A 63 -22.38 28.63 -23.82
C PRO A 63 -23.11 27.37 -24.27
N ALA A 64 -24.27 27.09 -23.68
CA ALA A 64 -25.11 25.97 -24.07
C ALA A 64 -25.51 26.10 -25.55
N TYR A 65 -24.94 25.25 -26.42
CA TYR A 65 -25.38 25.13 -27.80
C TYR A 65 -26.65 24.27 -27.86
N ARG A 66 -27.47 24.47 -28.91
CA ARG A 66 -28.63 23.61 -29.15
C ARG A 66 -28.11 22.23 -29.54
N VAL A 67 -28.28 21.27 -28.64
CA VAL A 67 -27.99 19.86 -28.90
C VAL A 67 -29.12 19.31 -29.78
N GLU A 68 -28.77 18.74 -30.93
CA GLU A 68 -29.77 18.09 -31.78
C GLU A 68 -30.20 16.75 -31.18
N TRP A 69 -31.42 16.31 -31.48
CA TRP A 69 -31.96 15.05 -30.93
C TRP A 69 -31.11 13.83 -31.27
N ALA A 70 -30.45 13.84 -32.44
CA ALA A 70 -29.52 12.80 -32.87
C ALA A 70 -28.27 12.72 -31.96
N ASP A 71 -27.77 13.86 -31.47
CA ASP A 71 -26.61 13.91 -30.58
C ASP A 71 -26.95 13.37 -29.18
N LEU A 72 -28.17 13.63 -28.70
CA LEU A 72 -28.65 13.11 -27.42
C LEU A 72 -28.78 11.58 -27.43
N LEU A 73 -29.23 11.00 -28.54
CA LEU A 73 -29.30 9.54 -28.72
C LEU A 73 -27.91 8.90 -28.70
N ALA A 74 -26.95 9.50 -29.41
CA ALA A 74 -25.56 9.03 -29.43
C ALA A 74 -24.87 9.15 -28.05
N GLU A 75 -25.12 10.24 -27.31
CA GLU A 75 -24.60 10.43 -25.95
C GLU A 75 -25.22 9.43 -24.96
N GLN A 76 -26.49 9.07 -25.14
CA GLN A 76 -27.19 8.11 -24.28
C GLN A 76 -26.67 6.67 -24.46
N GLU A 77 -26.35 6.25 -25.68
CA GLU A 77 -25.69 4.97 -25.95
C GLU A 77 -24.29 4.91 -25.31
N GLY A 78 -23.51 5.99 -25.44
CA GLY A 78 -22.19 6.10 -24.79
C GLY A 78 -22.27 6.10 -23.26
N ALA A 79 -23.27 6.78 -22.69
CA ALA A 79 -23.50 6.82 -21.24
C ALA A 79 -23.91 5.47 -20.67
N GLN A 80 -24.75 4.71 -21.38
CA GLN A 80 -25.14 3.36 -20.99
C GLN A 80 -23.96 2.39 -21.03
N GLN A 81 -23.12 2.46 -22.06
CA GLN A 81 -21.89 1.68 -22.14
C GLN A 81 -20.93 2.04 -20.99
N ALA A 82 -20.74 3.33 -20.70
CA ALA A 82 -19.91 3.79 -19.60
C ALA A 82 -20.45 3.36 -18.23
N ALA A 83 -21.77 3.37 -18.02
CA ALA A 83 -22.42 2.90 -16.80
C ALA A 83 -22.19 1.39 -16.61
N GLN A 84 -22.37 0.59 -17.66
CA GLN A 84 -22.12 -0.86 -17.62
C GLN A 84 -20.64 -1.19 -17.37
N LEU A 85 -19.70 -0.41 -17.95
CA LEU A 85 -18.27 -0.53 -17.67
C LEU A 85 -17.95 -0.19 -16.21
N ARG A 86 -18.54 0.89 -15.67
CA ARG A 86 -18.37 1.29 -14.25
C ARG A 86 -18.95 0.25 -13.29
N GLU A 87 -20.08 -0.35 -13.64
CA GLU A 87 -20.74 -1.37 -12.82
C GLU A 87 -19.94 -2.68 -12.81
N LYS A 88 -19.46 -3.15 -13.97
CA LYS A 88 -18.53 -4.28 -14.06
C LYS A 88 -17.24 -4.06 -13.26
N GLN A 89 -16.70 -2.84 -13.28
CA GLN A 89 -15.52 -2.47 -12.48
C GLN A 89 -15.80 -2.36 -10.97
N ARG A 90 -17.04 -2.01 -10.57
CA ARG A 90 -17.47 -1.96 -9.17
C ARG A 90 -17.66 -3.35 -8.59
N VAL A 91 -18.33 -4.25 -9.30
CA VAL A 91 -18.57 -5.64 -8.85
C VAL A 91 -17.26 -6.40 -8.63
N ALA A 92 -16.21 -6.06 -9.39
CA ALA A 92 -14.89 -6.69 -9.26
C ALA A 92 -14.01 -6.14 -8.11
N LYS A 93 -14.41 -5.07 -7.42
CA LYS A 93 -13.59 -4.44 -6.36
C LYS A 93 -14.24 -4.56 -5.00
N VAL A 94 -13.77 -5.51 -4.20
CA VAL A 94 -14.07 -5.56 -2.77
C VAL A 94 -13.52 -4.29 -2.12
N LEU A 95 -14.42 -3.43 -1.63
CA LEU A 95 -14.05 -2.23 -0.90
C LEU A 95 -13.43 -2.62 0.46
N PRO A 96 -12.42 -1.88 0.93
CA PRO A 96 -11.85 -2.13 2.24
C PRO A 96 -12.84 -1.75 3.34
N THR A 97 -12.79 -2.49 4.44
CA THR A 97 -13.55 -2.25 5.67
C THR A 97 -13.03 -1.01 6.41
N ALA A 98 -13.86 -0.43 7.30
CA ALA A 98 -13.47 0.73 8.10
C ALA A 98 -12.26 0.47 9.01
N GLU A 99 -12.13 -0.77 9.50
CA GLU A 99 -11.00 -1.21 10.32
C GLU A 99 -9.70 -1.31 9.50
N GLU A 100 -9.75 -1.88 8.29
CA GLU A 100 -8.62 -1.89 7.36
C GLU A 100 -8.16 -0.46 7.01
N VAL A 101 -9.11 0.45 6.75
CA VAL A 101 -8.80 1.86 6.47
C VAL A 101 -8.14 2.53 7.68
N SER A 102 -8.68 2.31 8.88
CA SER A 102 -8.13 2.88 10.11
C SER A 102 -6.70 2.38 10.39
N ARG A 103 -6.43 1.08 10.17
CA ARG A 103 -5.09 0.51 10.29
C ARG A 103 -4.13 1.04 9.22
N MET A 104 -4.60 1.15 7.97
CA MET A 104 -3.85 1.74 6.86
C MET A 104 -3.44 3.18 7.16
N GLU A 105 -4.38 4.04 7.61
CA GLU A 105 -4.11 5.46 7.90
C GLU A 105 -3.05 5.63 8.99
N ARG A 106 -3.05 4.76 10.01
CA ARG A 106 -1.99 4.73 11.01
C ARG A 106 -0.66 4.34 10.38
N ALA A 107 -0.62 3.20 9.71
CA ALA A 107 0.62 2.63 9.16
C ALA A 107 1.28 3.56 8.12
N ILE A 108 0.50 4.15 7.20
CA ILE A 108 1.03 4.98 6.12
C ILE A 108 1.73 6.25 6.61
N SER A 109 1.41 6.70 7.82
CA SER A 109 2.03 7.86 8.45
C SER A 109 3.42 7.57 9.04
N TRP A 110 3.73 6.31 9.35
CA TRP A 110 4.94 5.95 10.10
C TRP A 110 6.25 6.35 9.42
N PRO A 111 6.46 6.13 8.10
CA PRO A 111 7.72 6.54 7.47
C PRO A 111 7.93 8.06 7.55
N ALA A 112 6.86 8.84 7.40
CA ALA A 112 6.94 10.29 7.55
C ALA A 112 7.19 10.72 9.01
N ARG A 113 6.65 9.97 9.99
CA ARG A 113 6.82 10.25 11.42
C ARG A 113 8.23 9.94 11.92
N PHE A 114 8.78 8.78 11.57
CA PHE A 114 10.02 8.28 12.17
C PHE A 114 11.24 8.39 11.26
N LEU A 115 11.06 8.49 9.94
CA LEU A 115 12.16 8.55 8.96
C LEU A 115 12.27 9.92 8.25
N ALA A 116 11.60 10.97 8.74
CA ALA A 116 11.61 12.30 8.11
C ALA A 116 13.02 12.84 7.84
N THR A 117 13.97 12.55 8.73
CA THR A 117 15.35 13.03 8.65
C THR A 117 16.20 12.21 7.69
N ASP A 118 15.92 10.91 7.53
CA ASP A 118 16.62 10.04 6.60
C ASP A 118 15.77 9.74 5.37
N ARG A 119 15.89 10.62 4.38
CA ARG A 119 15.20 10.48 3.10
C ARG A 119 15.52 9.17 2.37
N ARG A 120 16.70 8.58 2.57
CA ARG A 120 17.09 7.34 1.86
C ARG A 120 16.30 6.15 2.41
N LEU A 121 16.21 6.03 3.73
CA LEU A 121 15.42 4.99 4.40
C LEU A 121 13.93 5.19 4.14
N LEU A 122 13.42 6.42 4.27
CA LEU A 122 12.03 6.75 3.97
C LEU A 122 11.63 6.29 2.55
N LEU A 123 12.48 6.58 1.57
CA LEU A 123 12.24 6.20 0.18
C LEU A 123 12.36 4.70 -0.06
N ALA A 124 13.25 4.00 0.65
CA ALA A 124 13.38 2.55 0.57
C ALA A 124 12.11 1.87 1.07
N VAL A 125 11.68 2.21 2.28
CA VAL A 125 10.48 1.65 2.93
C VAL A 125 9.22 1.91 2.10
N GLN A 126 9.01 3.15 1.65
CA GLN A 126 7.81 3.48 0.85
C GLN A 126 7.80 2.75 -0.51
N ARG A 127 8.94 2.68 -1.19
CA ARG A 127 9.01 2.02 -2.50
C ARG A 127 8.90 0.51 -2.39
N ALA A 128 9.50 -0.08 -1.36
CA ALA A 128 9.37 -1.50 -1.07
C ALA A 128 7.90 -1.84 -0.81
N ALA A 129 7.26 -1.20 0.18
CA ALA A 129 5.87 -1.46 0.52
C ALA A 129 4.93 -1.31 -0.70
N LEU A 130 5.12 -0.27 -1.51
CA LEU A 130 4.37 -0.08 -2.76
C LEU A 130 4.65 -1.20 -3.78
N ALA A 131 5.91 -1.53 -4.05
CA ALA A 131 6.29 -2.56 -5.02
C ALA A 131 5.69 -3.93 -4.65
N PHE A 132 5.81 -4.33 -3.38
CA PHE A 132 5.27 -5.60 -2.92
C PHE A 132 3.73 -5.61 -2.92
N SER A 133 3.06 -4.48 -2.70
CA SER A 133 1.59 -4.38 -2.81
C SER A 133 1.07 -4.63 -4.23
N VAL A 134 1.97 -4.55 -5.22
CA VAL A 134 1.67 -4.78 -6.63
C VAL A 134 2.30 -6.06 -7.19
N GLY A 135 2.84 -6.92 -6.31
CA GLY A 135 3.48 -8.19 -6.69
C GLY A 135 4.84 -8.00 -7.38
N ARG A 136 5.58 -6.95 -7.02
CA ARG A 136 6.95 -6.69 -7.49
C ARG A 136 7.94 -6.87 -6.35
N ASP A 137 9.20 -7.07 -6.71
CA ASP A 137 10.31 -7.36 -5.80
C ASP A 137 11.38 -6.26 -5.77
N PHE A 138 12.43 -6.47 -4.98
CA PHE A 138 13.55 -5.54 -4.88
C PHE A 138 14.36 -5.42 -6.19
N GLU A 139 14.37 -6.46 -7.03
CA GLU A 139 14.98 -6.41 -8.35
C GLU A 139 14.27 -5.41 -9.26
N TRP A 140 12.93 -5.43 -9.25
CA TRP A 140 12.13 -4.44 -9.97
C TRP A 140 12.41 -3.01 -9.48
N ILE A 141 12.56 -2.80 -8.17
CA ILE A 141 12.90 -1.49 -7.60
C ILE A 141 14.29 -1.04 -8.07
N ALA A 142 15.29 -1.93 -7.99
CA ALA A 142 16.65 -1.65 -8.42
C ALA A 142 16.73 -1.33 -9.92
N HIS A 143 15.99 -2.06 -10.76
CA HIS A 143 15.88 -1.78 -12.18
C HIS A 143 15.21 -0.42 -12.46
N THR A 144 14.16 -0.07 -11.70
CA THR A 144 13.37 1.15 -11.94
C THR A 144 14.05 2.42 -11.42
N TRP A 145 14.74 2.33 -10.27
CA TRP A 145 15.27 3.49 -9.54
C TRP A 145 16.80 3.48 -9.42
N GLY A 146 17.46 2.47 -9.97
CA GLY A 146 18.91 2.28 -9.90
C GLY A 146 19.40 1.65 -8.59
N GLY A 147 20.65 1.21 -8.60
CA GLY A 147 21.30 0.53 -7.48
C GLY A 147 21.18 -0.99 -7.55
N SER A 148 21.40 -1.66 -6.41
CA SER A 148 21.27 -3.12 -6.29
C SER A 148 20.10 -3.50 -5.40
N ALA A 149 19.46 -4.63 -5.70
CA ALA A 149 18.33 -5.15 -4.92
C ALA A 149 18.71 -5.36 -3.44
N ALA A 150 19.91 -5.88 -3.17
CA ALA A 150 20.43 -6.07 -1.81
C ALA A 150 20.53 -4.75 -1.02
N VAL A 151 20.94 -3.65 -1.66
CA VAL A 151 21.01 -2.34 -0.99
C VAL A 151 19.61 -1.78 -0.71
N TRP A 152 18.65 -2.01 -1.60
CA TRP A 152 17.26 -1.63 -1.35
C TRP A 152 16.66 -2.43 -0.19
N GLN A 153 16.86 -3.75 -0.18
CA GLN A 153 16.42 -4.64 0.89
C GLN A 153 17.05 -4.24 2.23
N GLN A 154 18.37 -4.03 2.28
CA GLN A 154 19.05 -3.64 3.52
C GLN A 154 18.52 -2.33 4.08
N ARG A 155 18.25 -1.34 3.22
CA ARG A 155 17.69 -0.04 3.64
C ARG A 155 16.23 -0.13 4.07
N ASP A 156 15.46 -0.98 3.41
CA ASP A 156 14.07 -1.26 3.79
C ASP A 156 14.02 -1.88 5.18
N TRP A 157 14.83 -2.92 5.43
CA TRP A 157 14.96 -3.56 6.73
C TRP A 157 15.38 -2.58 7.81
N GLN A 158 16.47 -1.85 7.58
CA GLN A 158 16.95 -0.83 8.51
C GLN A 158 15.89 0.24 8.78
N GLY A 159 15.16 0.68 7.76
CA GLY A 159 14.09 1.66 7.93
C GLY A 159 12.91 1.13 8.74
N CYS A 160 12.53 -0.14 8.52
CA CYS A 160 11.49 -0.79 9.30
C CYS A 160 11.89 -1.00 10.77
N ASP A 161 13.16 -1.34 11.04
CA ASP A 161 13.67 -1.44 12.41
C ASP A 161 13.61 -0.09 13.14
N VAL A 162 14.04 1.00 12.49
CA VAL A 162 13.96 2.35 13.07
C VAL A 162 12.52 2.77 13.35
N ILE A 163 11.57 2.42 12.46
CA ILE A 163 10.15 2.66 12.71
C ILE A 163 9.66 1.83 13.90
N ALA A 164 10.04 0.56 14.00
CA ALA A 164 9.64 -0.31 15.09
C ALA A 164 10.12 0.25 16.44
N ASP A 165 11.39 0.65 16.53
CA ASP A 165 11.97 1.31 17.71
C ASP A 165 11.21 2.60 18.05
N GLY A 166 10.86 3.39 17.05
CA GLY A 166 10.08 4.62 17.21
C GLY A 166 8.67 4.38 17.75
N LEU A 167 8.00 3.31 17.29
CA LEU A 167 6.67 2.90 17.77
C LEU A 167 6.72 2.39 19.21
N ILE A 168 7.74 1.60 19.55
CA ILE A 168 7.99 1.14 20.93
C ILE A 168 8.21 2.34 21.85
N ALA A 169 9.08 3.27 21.45
CA ALA A 169 9.37 4.48 22.23
C ALA A 169 8.14 5.39 22.40
N ALA A 170 7.23 5.40 21.43
CA ALA A 170 5.98 6.15 21.51
C ALA A 170 4.89 5.47 22.36
N GLY A 171 5.08 4.19 22.73
CA GLY A 171 4.06 3.39 23.44
C GLY A 171 2.86 3.01 22.56
N ASP A 172 3.05 2.96 21.24
CA ASP A 172 1.98 2.62 20.30
C ASP A 172 1.70 1.10 20.36
N LEU A 173 0.46 0.72 20.69
CA LEU A 173 0.06 -0.69 20.82
C LEU A 173 0.11 -1.41 19.47
N VAL A 174 0.48 -2.70 19.50
CA VAL A 174 0.37 -3.61 18.35
C VAL A 174 -1.10 -3.97 18.14
N PHE A 175 -1.58 -3.89 16.91
CA PHE A 175 -2.94 -4.20 16.47
C PHE A 175 -2.91 -5.11 15.26
#